data_AF-A0A9E3W5F0-F1
#
_entry.id   AF-A0A9E3W5F0-F1
#
_cell.length_a   1.000
_cell.length_b   1.000
_cell.length_c   1.000
_cell.angle_alpha   90.00
_cell.angle_beta   90.00
_cell.angle_gamma   90.00
#
_symmetry.space_group_name_H-M   'P 1'
#
loop_
_entity.id
_entity.type
_entity.pdbx_description
1 polymer ?
#
loop_
_entity_poly.entity_id
_entity_poly.type
_entity_poly.pdbx_seq_one_letter_code
_entity_poly.pdbx_strand_id
1 'polypeptide(L)'
;MSRAPAPDPGPDESLAKPFRLMLLTIGSTLAAVGVLHLLGGHPRTGSVGASLAATTVVAWGLLERGKFAFASSVFFYALALGLLAFLWTGYGVRDYGILGYAALLFAGCVFLSARAYWGLAALVLASVGAFGVAELAGVVRNSFSSHVTALSLTSLLLVLAASAAGGRVLMHAMRSSAARARELSGALGDSEAALQRVFRSSQSALSVSRLADGLYLDVNDAFLGMFGMRREQVIGRTSTEIGIWGDTRDRERFVQVLRERRVVRDLDLRLHRSSGEAMECQLSGEVLEVGGEPCVLSSVADVTARRAAERRARFLSTRDPLTGLPNRVLALDRLQQAV
;
A
#
# COMPACT_ATOMS: atom_id res chain seq x y z
N MET A 1 -2.30 1.10 -23.80
CA MET A 1 -2.70 2.42 -23.29
C MET A 1 -2.82 2.32 -21.78
N SER A 2 -1.79 2.75 -21.06
CA SER A 2 -1.77 2.76 -19.59
C SER A 2 -2.71 3.86 -19.12
N ARG A 3 -3.84 3.50 -18.49
CA ARG A 3 -4.68 4.47 -17.78
C ARG A 3 -3.83 5.01 -16.63
N ALA A 4 -3.50 6.29 -16.67
CA ALA A 4 -2.93 6.99 -15.52
C ALA A 4 -3.82 6.71 -14.30
N PRO A 5 -3.24 6.38 -13.12
CA PRO A 5 -4.02 6.19 -11.91
C PRO A 5 -4.83 7.46 -11.66
N ALA A 6 -6.12 7.30 -11.38
CA ALA A 6 -6.99 8.42 -11.06
C ALA A 6 -6.36 9.21 -9.90
N PRO A 7 -6.36 10.55 -9.94
CA PRO A 7 -5.82 11.37 -8.86
C PRO A 7 -6.50 10.96 -7.55
N ASP A 8 -5.71 10.76 -6.50
CA ASP A 8 -6.19 10.37 -5.17
C ASP A 8 -7.28 11.38 -4.75
N PRO A 9 -8.52 10.94 -4.44
CA PRO A 9 -9.61 11.84 -4.09
C PRO A 9 -9.15 12.77 -2.96
N GLY A 10 -9.49 14.06 -3.11
CA GLY A 10 -9.16 15.05 -2.09
C GLY A 10 -9.64 14.60 -0.69
N PRO A 11 -9.05 15.09 0.40
CA PRO A 11 -9.42 14.69 1.76
C PRO A 11 -10.93 14.78 2.02
N ASP A 12 -11.60 15.77 1.43
CA ASP A 12 -13.06 15.96 1.50
C ASP A 12 -13.87 14.88 0.78
N GLU A 13 -13.36 14.32 -0.32
CA GLU A 13 -14.03 13.28 -1.11
C GLU A 13 -13.89 11.90 -0.45
N SER A 14 -12.74 11.63 0.19
CA SER A 14 -12.53 10.42 0.99
C SER A 14 -13.46 10.35 2.22
N LEU A 15 -13.80 11.51 2.81
CA LEU A 15 -14.65 11.62 3.99
C LEU A 15 -16.14 11.80 3.66
N ALA A 16 -16.48 12.11 2.42
CA ALA A 16 -17.88 12.31 2.00
C ALA A 16 -18.72 11.03 2.17
N LYS A 17 -18.20 9.86 1.78
CA LYS A 17 -18.91 8.57 1.93
C LYS A 17 -19.22 8.20 3.40
N PRO A 18 -18.24 8.18 4.32
CA PRO A 18 -18.54 7.90 5.72
C PRO A 18 -19.44 8.97 6.35
N PHE A 19 -19.30 10.24 5.94
CA PHE A 19 -20.19 11.30 6.41
C PHE A 19 -21.64 11.13 5.94
N ARG A 20 -21.88 10.67 4.70
CA ARG A 20 -23.23 10.29 4.21
C ARG A 20 -23.86 9.20 5.08
N LEU A 21 -23.12 8.14 5.36
CA LEU A 21 -23.60 7.05 6.21
C LEU A 21 -23.97 7.57 7.60
N MET A 22 -23.16 8.45 8.18
CA MET A 22 -23.44 9.08 9.47
C MET A 22 -24.69 9.98 9.43
N LEU A 23 -24.87 10.78 8.38
CA LEU A 23 -26.08 11.60 8.20
C LEU A 23 -27.34 10.74 8.11
N LEU A 24 -27.28 9.61 7.39
CA LEU A 24 -28.41 8.70 7.27
C LEU A 24 -28.76 8.06 8.62
N THR A 25 -27.78 7.50 9.32
CA THR A 25 -28.03 6.77 10.58
C THR A 25 -28.44 7.69 11.71
N ILE A 26 -27.75 8.82 11.89
CA ILE A 26 -28.09 9.79 12.94
C ILE A 26 -29.40 10.51 12.58
N GLY A 27 -29.57 10.90 11.32
CA GLY A 27 -30.80 11.55 10.84
C GLY A 27 -32.04 10.68 11.00
N SER A 28 -31.98 9.40 10.62
CA SER A 28 -33.11 8.47 10.77
C SER A 28 -33.44 8.23 12.24
N THR A 29 -32.42 8.11 13.09
CA THR A 29 -32.60 7.91 14.54
C THR A 29 -33.26 9.13 15.18
N LEU A 30 -32.78 10.34 14.87
CA LEU A 30 -33.35 11.60 15.38
C LEU A 30 -34.80 11.80 14.92
N ALA A 31 -35.11 11.46 13.66
CA ALA A 31 -36.48 11.53 13.14
C ALA A 31 -37.40 10.56 13.89
N ALA A 32 -36.98 9.30 14.07
CA ALA A 32 -37.76 8.29 14.78
C ALA A 32 -38.00 8.68 16.25
N VAL A 33 -36.95 9.12 16.94
CA VAL A 33 -37.04 9.60 18.34
C VAL A 33 -37.96 10.82 18.44
N GLY A 34 -37.83 11.79 17.53
CA GLY A 34 -38.70 12.97 17.48
C GLY A 34 -40.18 12.60 17.35
N VAL A 35 -40.52 11.70 16.42
CA VAL A 35 -41.90 11.21 16.22
C VAL A 35 -42.41 10.49 17.48
N LEU A 36 -41.61 9.62 18.08
CA LEU A 36 -41.99 8.91 19.31
C LEU A 36 -42.30 9.87 20.46
N HIS A 37 -41.51 10.92 20.65
CA HIS A 37 -41.77 11.94 21.68
C HIS A 37 -43.03 12.77 21.39
N LEU A 38 -43.29 13.10 20.11
CA LEU A 38 -44.53 13.80 19.72
C LEU A 38 -45.77 12.94 20.02
N LEU A 39 -45.72 11.64 19.69
CA LEU A 39 -46.81 10.70 19.96
C LEU A 39 -46.97 10.39 21.45
N GLY A 40 -45.86 10.38 22.21
CA GLY A 40 -45.81 10.11 23.64
C GLY A 40 -46.21 11.31 24.53
N GLY A 41 -46.71 12.41 23.96
CA GLY A 41 -47.19 13.56 24.75
C GLY A 41 -46.10 14.52 25.23
N HIS A 42 -44.89 14.46 24.65
CA HIS A 42 -43.78 15.39 24.93
C HIS A 42 -43.51 16.30 23.72
N PRO A 43 -44.37 17.31 23.44
CA PRO A 43 -44.30 18.09 22.21
C PRO A 43 -43.03 18.92 22.08
N ARG A 44 -42.47 19.41 23.20
CA ARG A 44 -41.24 20.22 23.21
C ARG A 44 -40.02 19.41 22.75
N THR A 45 -39.80 18.23 23.33
CA THR A 45 -38.64 17.38 22.98
C THR A 45 -38.81 16.75 21.60
N GLY A 46 -40.05 16.40 21.23
CA GLY A 46 -40.38 15.93 19.89
C GLY A 46 -40.07 16.96 18.80
N SER A 47 -40.35 18.25 19.06
CA SER A 47 -40.02 19.34 18.12
C SER A 47 -38.51 19.56 17.94
N VAL A 48 -37.71 19.35 18.99
CA VAL A 48 -36.24 19.40 18.92
C VAL A 48 -35.71 18.26 18.05
N GLY A 49 -36.20 17.04 18.27
CA GLY A 49 -35.84 15.87 17.44
C GLY A 49 -36.17 16.06 15.96
N ALA A 50 -37.38 16.57 15.65
CA ALA A 50 -37.79 16.88 14.29
C ALA A 50 -36.93 17.98 13.64
N SER A 51 -36.57 19.02 14.40
CA SER A 51 -35.70 20.11 13.93
C SER A 51 -34.29 19.60 13.61
N LEU A 52 -33.73 18.74 14.46
CA LEU A 52 -32.44 18.09 14.21
C LEU A 52 -32.49 17.14 13.00
N ALA A 53 -33.60 16.42 12.80
CA ALA A 53 -33.77 15.62 11.60
C ALA A 53 -33.77 16.50 10.34
N ALA A 54 -34.45 17.64 10.36
CA ALA A 54 -34.45 18.59 9.25
C ALA A 54 -33.04 19.14 8.94
N THR A 55 -32.21 19.42 9.96
CA THR A 55 -30.83 19.87 9.73
C THR A 55 -29.95 18.78 9.11
N THR A 56 -30.23 17.49 9.35
CA THR A 56 -29.53 16.40 8.65
C THR A 56 -29.83 16.39 7.15
N VAL A 57 -31.07 16.67 6.75
CA VAL A 57 -31.47 16.83 5.34
C VAL A 57 -30.81 18.04 4.70
N VAL A 58 -30.72 19.17 5.42
CA VAL A 58 -29.99 20.36 4.94
C VAL A 58 -28.50 20.05 4.75
N ALA A 59 -27.87 19.39 5.71
CA ALA A 59 -26.47 18.97 5.61
C ALA A 59 -26.26 18.01 4.43
N TRP A 60 -27.20 17.09 4.17
CA TRP A 60 -27.18 16.21 3.01
C TRP A 60 -27.24 17.00 1.70
N GLY A 61 -28.16 17.96 1.58
CA GLY A 61 -28.27 18.80 0.39
C GLY A 61 -27.02 19.65 0.13
N LEU A 62 -26.36 20.14 1.19
CA LEU A 62 -25.08 20.85 1.09
C LEU A 62 -23.94 19.93 0.64
N LEU A 63 -23.95 18.68 1.11
CA LEU A 63 -22.97 17.67 0.74
C LEU A 63 -23.08 17.28 -0.74
N GLU A 64 -24.29 17.10 -1.27
CA GLU A 64 -24.50 16.84 -2.71
C GLU A 64 -24.10 18.02 -3.60
N ARG A 65 -24.06 19.25 -3.05
CA ARG A 65 -23.52 20.44 -3.72
C ARG A 65 -21.99 20.55 -3.62
N GLY A 66 -21.30 19.53 -3.11
CA GLY A 66 -19.85 19.52 -2.93
C GLY A 66 -19.34 20.40 -1.78
N LYS A 67 -20.21 20.95 -0.93
CA LYS A 67 -19.83 21.87 0.16
C LYS A 67 -19.56 21.12 1.47
N PHE A 68 -18.63 20.16 1.45
CA PHE A 68 -18.37 19.25 2.58
C PHE A 68 -18.10 19.98 3.91
N ALA A 69 -17.12 20.89 3.93
CA ALA A 69 -16.72 21.59 5.16
C ALA A 69 -17.86 22.42 5.79
N PHE A 70 -18.75 22.94 4.95
CA PHE A 70 -19.92 23.68 5.43
C PHE A 70 -21.02 22.73 5.90
N ALA A 71 -21.30 21.66 5.16
CA ALA A 71 -22.26 20.62 5.54
C ALA A 71 -21.93 19.99 6.90
N SER A 72 -20.66 19.62 7.13
CA SER A 72 -20.23 19.05 8.40
C SER A 72 -20.35 20.06 9.54
N SER A 73 -19.94 21.31 9.34
CA SER A 73 -20.10 22.37 10.35
C SER A 73 -21.57 22.60 10.72
N VAL A 74 -22.46 22.72 9.73
CA VAL A 74 -23.90 22.90 9.98
C VAL A 74 -24.46 21.73 10.79
N PHE A 75 -24.13 20.49 10.43
CA PHE A 75 -24.60 19.30 11.13
C PHE A 75 -24.13 19.25 12.58
N PHE A 76 -22.83 19.40 12.83
CA PHE A 76 -22.26 19.25 14.17
C PHE A 76 -22.69 20.37 15.13
N TYR A 77 -22.78 21.61 14.65
CA TYR A 77 -23.26 22.73 15.46
C TYR A 77 -24.77 22.64 15.73
N ALA A 78 -25.57 22.19 14.76
CA ALA A 78 -26.98 21.93 14.98
C ALA A 78 -27.18 20.85 16.05
N LEU A 79 -26.38 19.76 16.01
CA LEU A 79 -26.47 18.70 17.00
C LEU A 79 -26.07 19.16 18.41
N ALA A 80 -25.03 20.01 18.53
CA ALA A 80 -24.67 20.63 19.82
C ALA A 80 -25.80 21.47 20.41
N LEU A 81 -26.44 22.31 19.58
CA LEU A 81 -27.55 23.16 19.99
C LEU A 81 -28.81 22.35 20.33
N GLY A 82 -29.07 21.27 19.59
CA GLY A 82 -30.19 20.38 19.89
C GLY A 82 -29.99 19.63 21.20
N LEU A 83 -28.79 19.14 21.48
CA LEU A 83 -28.45 18.57 22.79
C LEU A 83 -28.67 19.59 23.92
N LEU A 84 -28.33 20.87 23.69
CA LEU A 84 -28.56 21.94 24.67
C LEU A 84 -30.06 22.19 24.89
N ALA A 85 -30.85 22.17 23.81
CA ALA A 85 -32.30 22.28 23.90
C ALA A 85 -32.90 21.10 24.68
N PHE A 86 -32.39 19.88 24.48
CA PHE A 86 -32.79 18.70 25.25
C PHE A 86 -32.52 18.89 26.76
N LEU A 87 -31.32 19.36 27.12
CA LEU A 87 -30.98 19.70 28.51
C LEU A 87 -31.99 20.69 29.12
N TRP A 88 -32.34 21.74 28.37
CA TRP A 88 -33.27 22.78 28.79
C TRP A 88 -34.71 22.28 28.97
N THR A 89 -35.15 21.28 28.19
CA THR A 89 -36.55 20.80 28.19
C THR A 89 -36.95 19.91 29.39
N GLY A 90 -36.06 19.67 30.35
CA GLY A 90 -36.43 19.09 31.65
C GLY A 90 -35.65 17.85 32.08
N TYR A 91 -34.62 17.45 31.33
CA TYR A 91 -33.81 16.28 31.66
C TYR A 91 -32.59 16.61 32.53
N GLY A 92 -32.11 17.85 32.49
CA GLY A 92 -31.00 18.32 33.33
C GLY A 92 -29.64 17.85 32.85
N VAL A 93 -28.56 18.43 33.40
CA VAL A 93 -27.18 18.08 33.03
C VAL A 93 -26.93 16.58 33.15
N ARG A 94 -27.48 15.89 34.15
CA ARG A 94 -27.16 14.49 34.46
C ARG A 94 -27.88 13.43 33.62
N ASP A 95 -28.70 13.84 32.64
CA ASP A 95 -29.31 12.90 31.71
C ASP A 95 -28.29 12.32 30.71
N TYR A 96 -28.64 11.23 30.04
CA TYR A 96 -27.82 10.56 29.03
C TYR A 96 -27.32 11.49 27.92
N GLY A 97 -27.89 12.70 27.77
CA GLY A 97 -27.45 13.76 26.86
C GLY A 97 -25.97 14.18 26.99
N ILE A 98 -25.34 14.03 28.17
CA ILE A 98 -23.89 14.24 28.32
C ILE A 98 -23.07 13.32 27.41
N LEU A 99 -23.46 12.04 27.33
CA LEU A 99 -22.76 11.06 26.48
C LEU A 99 -22.84 11.48 25.01
N GLY A 100 -23.92 12.17 24.63
CA GLY A 100 -24.08 12.80 23.32
C GLY A 100 -23.01 13.85 23.03
N TYR A 101 -22.60 14.68 23.99
CA TYR A 101 -21.56 15.69 23.79
C TYR A 101 -20.16 15.07 23.62
N ALA A 102 -19.83 14.04 24.40
CA ALA A 102 -18.55 13.35 24.23
C ALA A 102 -18.45 12.66 22.86
N ALA A 103 -19.52 11.96 22.44
CA ALA A 103 -19.62 11.35 21.12
C ALA A 103 -19.56 12.40 19.99
N LEU A 104 -20.22 13.56 20.18
CA LEU A 104 -20.19 14.67 19.24
C LEU A 104 -18.79 15.23 19.04
N LEU A 105 -18.02 15.42 20.12
CA LEU A 105 -16.63 15.89 20.03
C LEU A 105 -15.76 14.84 19.35
N PHE A 106 -15.90 13.57 19.70
CA PHE A 106 -15.13 12.50 19.06
C PHE A 106 -15.43 12.38 17.56
N ALA A 107 -16.70 12.38 17.15
CA ALA A 107 -17.05 12.37 15.73
C ALA A 107 -16.61 13.68 15.04
N GLY A 108 -16.75 14.82 15.71
CA GLY A 108 -16.38 16.13 15.17
C GLY A 108 -14.89 16.25 14.86
N CYS A 109 -14.01 15.57 15.61
CA CYS A 109 -12.57 15.62 15.35
C CYS A 109 -12.17 14.99 14.00
N VAL A 110 -13.01 14.09 13.47
CA VAL A 110 -12.81 13.41 12.18
C VAL A 110 -13.26 14.31 11.02
N PHE A 111 -14.45 14.91 11.12
CA PHE A 111 -15.15 15.56 10.00
C PHE A 111 -15.01 17.09 9.94
N LEU A 112 -14.56 17.73 11.03
CA LEU A 112 -14.40 19.19 11.09
C LEU A 112 -12.96 19.64 10.84
N SER A 113 -12.84 20.84 10.26
CA SER A 113 -11.57 21.56 10.24
C SER A 113 -11.09 21.87 11.67
N ALA A 114 -9.78 22.09 11.86
CA ALA A 114 -9.24 22.36 13.20
C ALA A 114 -9.90 23.59 13.85
N ARG A 115 -10.18 24.64 13.07
CA ARG A 115 -10.84 25.86 13.55
C ARG A 115 -12.29 25.60 13.96
N ALA A 116 -13.07 24.94 13.10
CA ALA A 116 -14.47 24.62 13.39
C ALA A 116 -14.61 23.64 14.57
N TYR A 117 -13.68 22.69 14.69
CA TYR A 117 -13.64 21.76 15.80
C TYR A 117 -13.43 22.44 17.15
N TRP A 118 -12.42 23.31 17.26
CA TRP A 118 -12.18 24.04 18.51
C TRP A 118 -13.32 25.02 18.84
N GLY A 119 -13.95 25.61 17.82
CA GLY A 119 -15.17 26.38 18.00
C GLY A 119 -16.33 25.56 18.57
N LEU A 120 -16.54 24.34 18.05
CA LEU A 120 -17.53 23.40 18.59
C LEU A 120 -17.22 22.99 20.02
N ALA A 121 -15.95 22.65 20.32
CA ALA A 121 -15.52 22.27 21.66
C ALA A 121 -15.75 23.39 22.67
N ALA A 122 -15.40 24.64 22.32
CA ALA A 122 -15.67 25.81 23.13
C ALA A 122 -17.17 26.02 23.36
N LEU A 123 -18.00 25.89 22.31
CA LEU A 123 -19.46 25.99 22.40
C LEU A 123 -20.04 24.94 23.36
N VAL A 124 -19.62 23.68 23.21
CA VAL A 124 -20.05 22.57 24.08
C VAL A 124 -19.66 22.84 25.53
N LEU A 125 -18.39 23.16 25.81
CA LEU A 125 -17.92 23.45 27.16
C LEU A 125 -18.64 24.65 27.79
N ALA A 126 -18.82 25.73 27.04
CA ALA A 126 -19.51 26.93 27.52
C ALA A 126 -20.99 26.64 27.81
N SER A 127 -21.67 25.89 26.93
CA SER A 127 -23.09 25.56 27.10
C SER A 127 -23.34 24.65 28.30
N VAL A 128 -22.55 23.58 28.44
CA VAL A 128 -22.63 22.65 29.58
C VAL A 128 -22.24 23.36 30.88
N GLY A 129 -21.20 24.20 30.86
CA GLY A 129 -20.76 24.97 32.02
C GLY A 129 -21.81 25.98 32.48
N ALA A 130 -22.36 26.77 31.56
CA ALA A 130 -23.39 27.76 31.87
C ALA A 130 -24.66 27.09 32.44
N PHE A 131 -25.10 25.99 31.84
CA PHE A 131 -26.28 25.27 32.31
C PHE A 131 -26.04 24.61 33.67
N GLY A 132 -24.87 24.01 33.89
CA GLY A 132 -24.50 23.45 35.19
C GLY A 132 -24.39 24.49 36.31
N VAL A 133 -23.91 25.70 36.01
CA VAL A 133 -23.89 26.82 36.98
C VAL A 133 -25.32 27.29 37.29
N ALA A 134 -26.19 27.37 36.29
CA ALA A 134 -27.59 27.75 36.48
C ALA A 134 -28.35 26.73 37.35
N GLU A 135 -28.06 25.44 37.20
CA GLU A 135 -28.56 24.38 38.08
C GLU A 135 -27.99 24.48 39.51
N LEU A 136 -26.68 24.72 39.65
CA LEU A 136 -26.02 24.90 40.95
C LEU A 136 -26.62 26.09 41.74
N ALA A 137 -26.92 27.18 41.04
CA ALA A 137 -27.55 28.37 41.61
C ALA A 137 -29.05 28.20 41.92
N GLY A 138 -29.64 27.05 41.56
CA GLY A 138 -31.07 26.77 41.77
C GLY A 138 -32.01 27.53 40.84
N VAL A 139 -31.49 28.18 39.79
CA VAL A 139 -32.27 28.91 38.79
C VAL A 139 -33.04 27.95 37.88
N VAL A 140 -32.45 26.78 37.61
CA VAL A 140 -33.07 25.69 36.85
C VAL A 140 -33.39 24.53 37.80
N ARG A 141 -34.65 24.09 37.83
CA ARG A 141 -35.10 22.93 38.63
C ARG A 141 -35.17 21.69 37.76
N ASN A 142 -34.49 20.62 38.18
CA ASN A 142 -34.50 19.32 37.52
C ASN A 142 -35.41 18.32 38.21
N SER A 143 -35.85 17.31 37.45
CA SER A 143 -36.72 16.22 37.92
C SER A 143 -35.99 15.12 38.70
N PHE A 144 -34.66 15.16 38.84
CA PHE A 144 -33.86 14.12 39.52
C PHE A 144 -33.42 14.51 40.94
N SER A 145 -33.34 13.52 41.84
CA SER A 145 -33.30 13.67 43.31
C SER A 145 -31.99 14.17 43.94
N SER A 146 -30.92 14.40 43.18
CA SER A 146 -29.64 14.89 43.72
C SER A 146 -29.17 16.15 43.01
N HIS A 147 -29.00 17.23 43.77
CA HIS A 147 -28.46 18.51 43.29
C HIS A 147 -27.15 18.30 42.51
N VAL A 148 -26.94 19.08 41.44
CA VAL A 148 -25.62 19.20 40.83
C VAL A 148 -24.67 19.81 41.86
N THR A 149 -23.58 19.11 42.14
CA THR A 149 -22.50 19.65 42.98
C THR A 149 -21.43 20.26 42.09
N ALA A 150 -20.71 21.26 42.62
CA ALA A 150 -19.57 21.85 41.93
C ALA A 150 -18.57 20.78 41.46
N LEU A 151 -18.36 19.73 42.27
CA LEU A 151 -17.48 18.60 41.94
C LEU A 151 -17.98 17.80 40.72
N SER A 152 -19.27 17.51 40.64
CA SER A 152 -19.83 16.78 39.48
C SER A 152 -19.73 17.59 38.18
N LEU A 153 -19.93 18.90 38.25
CA LEU A 153 -19.81 19.79 37.11
C LEU A 153 -18.35 19.93 36.65
N THR A 154 -17.40 20.06 37.57
CA THR A 154 -15.98 20.14 37.21
C THR A 154 -15.46 18.84 36.61
N SER A 155 -15.83 17.67 37.17
CA SER A 155 -15.47 16.37 36.58
C SER A 155 -16.00 16.23 35.15
N LEU A 156 -17.23 16.67 34.90
CA LEU A 156 -17.83 16.62 33.56
C LEU A 156 -17.09 17.50 32.54
N LEU A 157 -16.80 18.75 32.91
CA LEU A 157 -16.07 19.67 32.04
C LEU A 157 -14.66 19.15 31.73
N LEU A 158 -13.99 18.53 32.71
CA LEU A 158 -12.69 17.89 32.51
C LEU A 158 -12.76 16.71 31.54
N VAL A 159 -13.77 15.84 31.65
CA VAL A 159 -13.96 14.71 30.72
C VAL A 159 -14.20 15.20 29.29
N LEU A 160 -15.02 16.24 29.10
CA LEU A 160 -15.28 16.81 27.78
C LEU A 160 -14.03 17.47 27.19
N ALA A 161 -13.27 18.23 28.00
CA ALA A 161 -12.01 18.84 27.57
C ALA A 161 -10.96 17.78 27.22
N ALA A 162 -10.82 16.73 28.04
CA ALA A 162 -9.91 15.62 27.78
C ALA A 162 -10.30 14.83 26.53
N SER A 163 -11.60 14.59 26.32
CA SER A 163 -12.12 13.94 25.10
C SER A 163 -11.81 14.78 23.86
N ALA A 164 -11.98 16.10 23.96
CA ALA A 164 -11.72 17.01 22.86
C ALA A 164 -10.24 17.04 22.47
N ALA A 165 -9.34 17.15 23.46
CA ALA A 165 -7.90 17.14 23.23
C ALA A 165 -7.40 15.77 22.76
N GLY A 166 -7.83 14.69 23.42
CA GLY A 166 -7.45 13.32 23.13
C GLY A 166 -7.86 12.88 21.71
N GLY A 167 -9.11 13.15 21.31
CA GLY A 167 -9.58 12.86 19.95
C GLY A 167 -8.74 13.55 18.88
N ARG A 168 -8.32 14.80 19.13
CA ARG A 168 -7.50 15.55 18.17
C ARG A 168 -6.07 15.02 18.05
N VAL A 169 -5.45 14.66 19.18
CA VAL A 169 -4.12 14.06 19.20
C VAL A 169 -4.15 12.71 18.49
N LEU A 170 -5.15 11.87 18.78
CA LEU A 170 -5.33 10.56 18.16
C LEU A 170 -5.49 10.69 16.64
N MET A 171 -6.33 11.60 16.16
CA MET A 171 -6.52 11.81 14.72
C MET A 171 -5.25 12.26 14.02
N HIS A 172 -4.43 13.10 14.67
CA HIS A 172 -3.15 13.51 14.12
C HIS A 172 -2.16 12.33 14.05
N ALA A 173 -2.09 11.54 15.12
CA ALA A 173 -1.27 10.32 15.17
C ALA A 173 -1.70 9.30 14.11
N MET A 174 -3.00 9.05 13.93
CA MET A 174 -3.51 8.14 12.91
C MET A 174 -3.19 8.61 11.49
N ARG A 175 -3.37 9.91 11.19
CA ARG A 175 -3.05 10.46 9.86
C ARG A 175 -1.57 10.33 9.52
N SER A 176 -0.70 10.61 10.49
CA SER A 176 0.76 10.48 10.31
C SER A 176 1.20 9.02 10.17
N SER A 177 0.59 8.09 10.92
CA SER A 177 0.85 6.65 10.77
C SER A 177 0.43 6.13 9.38
N ALA A 178 -0.76 6.50 8.92
CA ALA A 178 -1.26 6.10 7.60
C ALA A 178 -0.39 6.65 6.46
N ALA A 179 0.12 7.88 6.58
CA ALA A 179 1.03 8.47 5.59
C ALA A 179 2.34 7.69 5.48
N ARG A 180 2.97 7.37 6.62
CA ARG A 180 4.22 6.57 6.66
C ARG A 180 4.04 5.17 6.09
N ALA A 181 2.91 4.52 6.39
CA ALA A 181 2.62 3.20 5.84
C ALA A 181 2.55 3.22 4.31
N ARG A 182 1.88 4.23 3.73
CA ARG A 182 1.80 4.39 2.27
C ARG A 182 3.17 4.69 1.64
N GLU A 183 3.98 5.52 2.28
CA GLU A 183 5.33 5.84 1.80
C GLU A 183 6.22 4.61 1.76
N LEU A 184 6.21 3.78 2.81
CA LEU A 184 6.94 2.52 2.85
C LEU A 184 6.44 1.54 1.78
N SER A 185 5.13 1.37 1.63
CA SER A 185 4.57 0.52 0.58
C SER A 185 4.93 1.01 -0.83
N GLY A 186 4.92 2.33 -1.05
CA GLY A 186 5.34 2.93 -2.31
C GLY A 186 6.82 2.70 -2.60
N ALA A 187 7.70 2.93 -1.62
CA ALA A 187 9.14 2.71 -1.75
C ALA A 187 9.48 1.24 -2.04
N LEU A 188 8.77 0.29 -1.43
CA LEU A 188 8.92 -1.13 -1.73
C LEU A 188 8.52 -1.44 -3.18
N GLY A 189 7.35 -0.94 -3.61
CA GLY A 189 6.88 -1.14 -4.99
C GLY A 189 7.84 -0.54 -6.03
N ASP A 190 8.39 0.64 -5.78
CA ASP A 190 9.35 1.30 -6.67
C ASP A 190 10.67 0.51 -6.76
N SER A 191 11.15 -0.01 -5.64
CA SER A 191 12.34 -0.86 -5.58
C SER A 191 12.15 -2.16 -6.36
N GLU A 192 11.03 -2.87 -6.15
CA GLU A 192 10.69 -4.08 -6.90
C GLU A 192 10.59 -3.82 -8.41
N ALA A 193 9.92 -2.72 -8.81
CA ALA A 193 9.80 -2.32 -10.20
C ALA A 193 11.15 -1.92 -10.82
N ALA A 194 12.07 -1.36 -10.04
CA ALA A 194 13.42 -1.07 -10.49
C ALA A 194 14.24 -2.36 -10.71
N LEU A 195 14.19 -3.30 -9.77
CA LEU A 195 14.85 -4.60 -9.90
C LEU A 195 14.32 -5.40 -11.09
N GLN A 196 13.00 -5.46 -11.28
CA GLN A 196 12.40 -6.10 -12.46
C GLN A 196 12.84 -5.43 -13.76
N ARG A 197 12.94 -4.10 -13.79
CA ARG A 197 13.45 -3.37 -14.96
C ARG A 197 14.90 -3.72 -15.26
N VAL A 198 15.77 -3.77 -14.25
CA VAL A 198 17.19 -4.16 -14.42
C VAL A 198 17.28 -5.58 -14.95
N PHE A 199 16.54 -6.53 -14.36
CA PHE A 199 16.52 -7.92 -14.80
C PHE A 199 16.08 -8.06 -16.27
N ARG A 200 14.98 -7.40 -16.66
CA ARG A 200 14.42 -7.46 -18.02
C ARG A 200 15.26 -6.72 -19.07
N SER A 201 15.88 -5.60 -18.71
CA SER A 201 16.69 -4.79 -19.65
C SER A 201 18.14 -5.27 -19.82
N SER A 202 18.58 -6.23 -19.00
CA SER A 202 19.91 -6.84 -19.16
C SER A 202 20.06 -7.48 -20.54
N GLN A 203 21.18 -7.17 -21.21
CA GLN A 203 21.53 -7.77 -22.50
C GLN A 203 22.04 -9.21 -22.37
N SER A 204 22.47 -9.61 -21.17
CA SER A 204 22.84 -10.99 -20.87
C SER A 204 21.59 -11.84 -20.69
N ALA A 205 21.61 -13.08 -21.18
CA ALA A 205 20.52 -14.02 -20.93
C ALA A 205 20.52 -14.43 -19.46
N LEU A 206 19.52 -13.97 -18.70
CA LEU A 206 19.39 -14.22 -17.28
C LEU A 206 18.19 -15.13 -16.99
N SER A 207 18.38 -16.03 -16.03
CA SER A 207 17.33 -16.92 -15.53
C SER A 207 17.44 -17.13 -14.03
N VAL A 208 16.29 -17.26 -13.37
CA VAL A 208 16.17 -17.70 -11.98
C VAL A 208 15.51 -19.07 -11.97
N SER A 209 16.15 -20.06 -11.37
CA SER A 209 15.61 -21.42 -11.24
C SER A 209 15.79 -21.98 -9.84
N ARG A 210 14.92 -22.87 -9.39
CA ARG A 210 15.05 -23.51 -8.09
C ARG A 210 16.24 -24.49 -8.12
N LEU A 211 17.08 -24.48 -7.09
CA LEU A 211 18.26 -25.36 -7.01
C LEU A 211 17.89 -26.86 -6.83
N ALA A 212 16.73 -27.13 -6.24
CA ALA A 212 16.28 -28.49 -5.92
C ALA A 212 16.01 -29.34 -7.17
N ASP A 213 15.22 -28.82 -8.10
CA ASP A 213 14.70 -29.51 -9.29
C ASP A 213 15.16 -28.86 -10.62
N GLY A 214 15.64 -27.61 -10.58
CA GLY A 214 16.02 -26.84 -11.76
C GLY A 214 14.84 -26.20 -12.48
N LEU A 215 13.69 -26.04 -11.81
CA LEU A 215 12.48 -25.41 -12.34
C LEU A 215 12.68 -23.90 -12.50
N TYR A 216 12.42 -23.37 -13.69
CA TYR A 216 12.53 -21.94 -13.98
C TYR A 216 11.38 -21.15 -13.34
N LEU A 217 11.76 -20.20 -12.48
CA LEU A 217 10.87 -19.26 -11.81
C LEU A 217 10.69 -17.99 -12.63
N ASP A 218 11.78 -17.49 -13.23
CA ASP A 218 11.75 -16.33 -14.13
C ASP A 218 12.90 -16.36 -15.14
N VAL A 219 12.70 -15.70 -16.28
CA VAL A 219 13.71 -15.50 -17.34
C VAL A 219 13.53 -14.12 -17.96
N ASN A 220 14.64 -13.46 -18.29
CA ASN A 220 14.58 -12.17 -18.98
C ASN A 220 14.37 -12.34 -20.50
N ASP A 221 14.14 -11.23 -21.20
CA ASP A 221 13.83 -11.28 -22.63
C ASP A 221 15.07 -11.67 -23.48
N ALA A 222 16.27 -11.37 -23.00
CA ALA A 222 17.52 -11.82 -23.63
C ALA A 222 17.65 -13.36 -23.61
N PHE A 223 17.25 -14.03 -22.52
CA PHE A 223 17.21 -15.49 -22.46
C PHE A 223 16.25 -16.07 -23.51
N LEU A 224 15.04 -15.52 -23.60
CA LEU A 224 14.03 -15.97 -24.56
C LEU A 224 14.51 -15.80 -26.00
N GLY A 225 15.13 -14.65 -26.32
CA GLY A 225 15.72 -14.39 -27.63
C GLY A 225 16.91 -15.29 -27.97
N MET A 226 17.78 -15.55 -27.00
CA MET A 226 18.93 -16.44 -27.16
C MET A 226 18.50 -17.89 -27.41
N PHE A 227 17.56 -18.43 -26.64
CA PHE A 227 17.14 -19.83 -26.82
C PHE A 227 16.04 -20.01 -27.89
N GLY A 228 15.46 -18.92 -28.40
CA GLY A 228 14.36 -18.96 -29.37
C GLY A 228 13.10 -19.59 -28.78
N MET A 229 12.80 -19.29 -27.52
CA MET A 229 11.68 -19.86 -26.76
C MET A 229 10.72 -18.77 -26.31
N ARG A 230 9.44 -19.12 -26.10
CA ARG A 230 8.48 -18.24 -25.45
C ARG A 230 8.46 -18.47 -23.94
N ARG A 231 8.11 -17.44 -23.17
CA ARG A 231 8.12 -17.48 -21.69
C ARG A 231 7.25 -18.63 -21.15
N GLU A 232 6.10 -18.87 -21.77
CA GLU A 232 5.15 -19.91 -21.36
C GLU A 232 5.68 -21.34 -21.60
N GLN A 233 6.71 -21.49 -22.44
CA GLN A 233 7.37 -22.77 -22.68
C GLN A 233 8.50 -23.05 -21.67
N VAL A 234 8.89 -22.04 -20.88
CA VAL A 234 10.06 -22.09 -19.99
C VAL A 234 9.64 -22.05 -18.53
N ILE A 235 8.78 -21.10 -18.16
CA ILE A 235 8.36 -20.91 -16.76
C ILE A 235 7.59 -22.14 -16.27
N GLY A 236 7.94 -22.62 -15.07
CA GLY A 236 7.34 -23.81 -14.48
C GLY A 236 7.87 -25.13 -15.05
N ARG A 237 8.90 -25.10 -15.91
CA ARG A 237 9.59 -26.28 -16.42
C ARG A 237 11.04 -26.31 -15.98
N THR A 238 11.61 -27.50 -15.93
CA THR A 238 13.01 -27.74 -15.60
C THR A 238 13.92 -27.53 -16.82
N SER A 239 15.20 -27.23 -16.56
CA SER A 239 16.21 -27.11 -17.62
C SER A 239 16.40 -28.38 -18.48
N THR A 240 16.06 -29.55 -17.94
CA THR A 240 16.02 -30.82 -18.69
C THR A 240 14.78 -30.95 -19.57
N GLU A 241 13.60 -30.53 -19.11
CA GLU A 241 12.36 -30.60 -19.89
C GLU A 241 12.36 -29.66 -21.09
N ILE A 242 13.02 -28.50 -20.99
CA ILE A 242 13.14 -27.56 -22.12
C ILE A 242 14.28 -27.93 -23.08
N GLY A 243 15.12 -28.92 -22.75
CA GLY A 243 16.11 -29.51 -23.66
C GLY A 243 17.28 -28.61 -24.05
N ILE A 244 17.69 -27.67 -23.20
CA ILE A 244 18.79 -26.72 -23.53
C ILE A 244 20.19 -27.31 -23.36
N TRP A 245 20.34 -28.40 -22.60
CA TRP A 245 21.64 -29.03 -22.32
C TRP A 245 22.01 -30.00 -23.44
N GLY A 246 23.17 -29.82 -24.07
CA GLY A 246 23.68 -30.76 -25.08
C GLY A 246 24.14 -32.09 -24.48
N ASP A 247 24.68 -32.07 -23.25
CA ASP A 247 24.99 -33.25 -22.44
C ASP A 247 24.42 -33.04 -21.03
N THR A 248 23.60 -33.98 -20.56
CA THR A 248 23.05 -33.97 -19.19
C THR A 248 24.14 -34.08 -18.12
N ARG A 249 25.32 -34.62 -18.43
CA ARG A 249 26.46 -34.68 -17.51
C ARG A 249 27.03 -33.29 -17.20
N ASP A 250 27.00 -32.38 -18.18
CA ASP A 250 27.42 -30.99 -17.97
C ASP A 250 26.48 -30.27 -17.00
N ARG A 251 25.18 -30.56 -17.08
CA ARG A 251 24.19 -30.07 -16.11
C ARG A 251 24.49 -30.59 -14.70
N GLU A 252 24.72 -31.89 -14.56
CA GLU A 252 24.99 -32.51 -13.26
C GLU A 252 26.23 -31.90 -12.61
N ARG A 253 27.31 -31.71 -13.39
CA ARG A 253 28.52 -31.05 -12.92
C ARG A 253 28.26 -29.61 -12.49
N PHE A 254 27.49 -28.85 -13.26
CA PHE A 254 27.12 -27.48 -12.91
C PHE A 254 26.36 -27.40 -11.59
N VAL A 255 25.32 -28.25 -11.43
CA VAL A 255 24.51 -28.30 -10.21
C VAL A 255 25.33 -28.76 -9.00
N GLN A 256 26.23 -29.74 -9.17
CA GLN A 256 27.10 -30.20 -8.10
C GLN A 256 28.00 -29.07 -7.59
N VAL A 257 28.64 -28.33 -8.48
CA VAL A 257 29.52 -27.22 -8.07
C VAL A 257 28.70 -26.11 -7.39
N LEU A 258 27.48 -25.83 -7.83
CA LEU A 258 26.60 -24.87 -7.14
C LEU A 258 26.21 -25.33 -5.73
N ARG A 259 25.98 -26.63 -5.53
CA ARG A 259 25.68 -27.19 -4.20
C ARG A 259 26.88 -27.10 -3.26
N GLU A 260 28.09 -27.33 -3.75
CA GLU A 260 29.31 -27.32 -2.94
C GLU A 260 29.85 -25.91 -2.70
N ARG A 261 29.89 -25.07 -3.74
CA ARG A 261 30.61 -23.78 -3.75
C ARG A 261 29.70 -22.57 -3.80
N ARG A 262 28.39 -22.75 -3.97
CA ARG A 262 27.37 -21.69 -4.12
C ARG A 262 27.56 -20.78 -5.34
N VAL A 263 28.65 -20.90 -6.09
CA VAL A 263 28.95 -20.07 -7.26
C VAL A 263 29.74 -20.85 -8.32
N VAL A 264 29.43 -20.58 -9.58
CA VAL A 264 30.15 -21.02 -10.79
C VAL A 264 30.34 -19.79 -11.67
N ARG A 265 31.54 -19.59 -12.21
CA ARG A 265 31.84 -18.47 -13.13
C ARG A 265 32.42 -19.00 -14.43
N ASP A 266 31.92 -18.45 -15.53
CA ASP A 266 32.44 -18.57 -16.89
C ASP A 266 32.70 -20.02 -17.32
N LEU A 267 31.80 -20.94 -16.95
CA LEU A 267 31.89 -22.34 -17.34
C LEU A 267 31.59 -22.45 -18.85
N ASP A 268 32.62 -22.79 -19.62
CA ASP A 268 32.48 -23.07 -21.04
C ASP A 268 31.74 -24.40 -21.26
N LEU A 269 30.64 -24.35 -22.00
CA LEU A 269 29.85 -25.53 -22.36
C LEU A 269 29.07 -25.33 -23.65
N ARG A 270 28.41 -26.39 -24.13
CA ARG A 270 27.54 -26.34 -25.31
C ARG A 270 26.08 -26.43 -24.91
N LEU A 271 25.31 -25.42 -25.28
CA LEU A 271 23.86 -25.40 -25.11
C LEU A 271 23.17 -25.43 -26.46
N HIS A 272 21.91 -25.86 -26.48
CA HIS A 272 21.12 -25.99 -27.69
C HIS A 272 19.97 -24.97 -27.68
N ARG A 273 19.72 -24.33 -28.83
CA ARG A 273 18.51 -23.54 -29.07
C ARG A 273 17.32 -24.47 -29.23
N SER A 274 16.10 -23.93 -29.16
CA SER A 274 14.87 -24.69 -29.44
C SER A 274 14.83 -25.29 -30.86
N SER A 275 15.58 -24.74 -31.80
CA SER A 275 15.78 -25.26 -33.15
C SER A 275 16.70 -26.49 -33.23
N GLY A 276 17.41 -26.82 -32.16
CA GLY A 276 18.45 -27.85 -32.12
C GLY A 276 19.86 -27.36 -32.49
N GLU A 277 20.02 -26.07 -32.86
CA GLU A 277 21.33 -25.48 -33.13
C GLU A 277 22.18 -25.41 -31.85
N ALA A 278 23.42 -25.91 -31.92
CA ALA A 278 24.38 -25.85 -30.81
C ALA A 278 25.08 -24.49 -30.75
N MET A 279 25.21 -23.94 -29.55
CA MET A 279 25.91 -22.70 -29.23
C MET A 279 27.08 -22.98 -28.29
N GLU A 280 28.22 -22.33 -28.54
CA GLU A 280 29.30 -22.25 -27.55
C GLU A 280 28.96 -21.15 -26.54
N CYS A 281 28.74 -21.54 -25.28
CA CYS A 281 28.26 -20.64 -24.23
C CYS A 281 29.22 -20.58 -23.04
N GLN A 282 29.27 -19.42 -22.40
CA GLN A 282 29.77 -19.27 -21.04
C GLN A 282 28.59 -19.17 -20.08
N LEU A 283 28.54 -20.10 -19.12
CA LEU A 283 27.53 -20.15 -18.08
C LEU A 283 28.13 -19.76 -16.73
N SER A 284 27.53 -18.75 -16.11
CA SER A 284 27.77 -18.36 -14.73
C SER A 284 26.51 -18.59 -13.92
N GLY A 285 26.66 -18.99 -12.66
CA GLY A 285 25.55 -19.26 -11.76
C GLY A 285 25.90 -18.93 -10.32
N GLU A 286 24.97 -18.34 -9.59
CA GLU A 286 25.13 -18.05 -8.16
C GLU A 286 23.86 -18.47 -7.41
N VAL A 287 24.05 -19.12 -6.26
CA VAL A 287 22.95 -19.57 -5.41
C VAL A 287 22.56 -18.44 -4.46
N LEU A 288 21.35 -17.94 -4.64
CA LEU A 288 20.71 -16.93 -3.82
C LEU A 288 19.46 -17.50 -3.13
N GLU A 289 18.89 -16.76 -2.19
CA GLU A 289 17.70 -17.17 -1.44
C GLU A 289 16.51 -16.32 -1.90
N VAL A 290 15.45 -16.96 -2.41
CA VAL A 290 14.21 -16.30 -2.84
C VAL A 290 13.06 -16.92 -2.07
N GLY A 291 12.37 -16.13 -1.24
CA GLY A 291 11.23 -16.63 -0.46
C GLY A 291 11.58 -17.78 0.51
N GLY A 292 12.82 -17.82 1.01
CA GLY A 292 13.30 -18.90 1.88
C GLY A 292 13.72 -20.19 1.15
N GLU A 293 13.64 -20.22 -0.18
CA GLU A 293 14.08 -21.35 -1.01
C GLU A 293 15.41 -21.05 -1.72
N PRO A 294 16.38 -21.99 -1.71
CA PRO A 294 17.59 -21.86 -2.51
C PRO A 294 17.29 -21.85 -4.02
N CYS A 295 17.61 -20.75 -4.68
CA CYS A 295 17.46 -20.54 -6.11
C CYS A 295 18.81 -20.21 -6.75
N VAL A 296 18.91 -20.40 -8.06
CA VAL A 296 20.10 -20.14 -8.86
C VAL A 296 19.79 -18.99 -9.81
N LEU A 297 20.53 -17.90 -9.69
CA LEU A 297 20.59 -16.88 -10.73
C LEU A 297 21.69 -17.30 -11.71
N SER A 298 21.30 -17.57 -12.95
CA SER A 298 22.23 -17.93 -14.02
C SER A 298 22.31 -16.85 -15.08
N SER A 299 23.52 -16.65 -15.61
CA SER A 299 23.80 -15.80 -16.77
C SER A 299 24.45 -16.65 -17.86
N VAL A 300 23.91 -16.56 -19.07
CA VAL A 300 24.43 -17.24 -20.26
C VAL A 300 24.91 -16.20 -21.26
N ALA A 301 26.14 -16.38 -21.75
CA ALA A 301 26.69 -15.58 -22.84
C ALA A 301 26.99 -16.48 -24.05
N ASP A 302 26.45 -16.13 -25.23
CA ASP A 302 26.76 -16.81 -26.49
C ASP A 302 28.10 -16.25 -26.98
N VAL A 303 29.12 -17.10 -26.93
CA VAL A 303 30.48 -16.76 -27.35
C VAL A 303 30.83 -17.39 -28.70
N THR A 304 29.85 -17.96 -29.42
CA THR A 304 30.07 -18.67 -30.69
C THR A 304 30.70 -17.76 -31.74
N ALA A 305 30.13 -16.57 -31.96
CA ALA A 305 30.65 -15.61 -32.93
C ALA A 305 32.04 -15.10 -32.55
N ARG A 306 32.22 -14.79 -31.25
CA ARG A 306 33.50 -14.34 -30.69
C ARG A 306 34.60 -15.39 -30.88
N ARG A 307 34.35 -16.64 -30.46
CA ARG A 307 35.30 -17.75 -30.62
C ARG A 307 35.56 -18.09 -32.08
N ALA A 308 34.55 -17.99 -32.95
CA ALA A 308 34.76 -18.18 -34.39
C ALA A 308 35.65 -17.09 -35.00
N ALA A 309 35.55 -15.85 -34.53
CA ALA A 309 36.45 -14.76 -34.94
C ALA A 309 37.86 -14.96 -34.39
N GLU A 310 38.01 -15.33 -33.11
CA GLU A 310 39.31 -15.65 -32.49
C GLU A 310 40.01 -16.82 -33.18
N ARG A 311 39.28 -17.90 -33.49
CA ARG A 311 39.80 -19.05 -34.27
C ARG A 311 40.24 -18.62 -35.66
N ARG A 312 39.46 -17.80 -36.36
CA ARG A 312 39.81 -17.27 -37.69
C ARG A 312 41.07 -16.38 -37.64
N ALA A 313 41.14 -15.46 -36.67
CA ALA A 313 42.32 -14.62 -36.48
C ALA A 313 43.58 -15.45 -36.19
N ARG A 314 43.46 -16.46 -35.32
CA ARG A 314 44.57 -17.38 -35.00
C ARG A 314 45.01 -18.20 -36.22
N PHE A 315 44.06 -18.65 -37.03
CA PHE A 315 44.35 -19.36 -38.28
C PHE A 315 45.14 -18.48 -39.24
N LEU A 316 44.68 -17.25 -39.50
CA LEU A 316 45.37 -16.29 -40.40
C LEU A 316 46.74 -15.85 -39.88
N SER A 317 46.93 -15.80 -38.55
CA SER A 317 48.24 -15.47 -37.95
C SER A 317 49.28 -16.59 -38.09
N THR A 318 48.86 -17.83 -38.33
CA THR A 318 49.76 -19.00 -38.32
C THR A 318 49.81 -19.76 -39.65
N ARG A 319 48.87 -19.51 -40.55
CA ARG A 319 48.74 -20.20 -41.84
C ARG A 319 48.43 -19.24 -42.96
N ASP A 320 48.87 -19.60 -44.17
CA ASP A 320 48.55 -18.88 -45.40
C ASP A 320 47.08 -19.15 -45.81
N PRO A 321 46.29 -18.11 -46.11
CA PRO A 321 44.85 -18.27 -46.39
C PRO A 321 44.52 -18.91 -47.73
N LEU A 322 45.43 -18.88 -48.71
CA LEU A 322 45.21 -19.45 -50.05
C LEU A 322 45.53 -20.95 -50.08
N THR A 323 46.53 -21.38 -49.31
CA THR A 323 47.07 -22.75 -49.37
C THR A 323 46.78 -23.57 -48.11
N GLY A 324 46.43 -22.94 -46.99
CA GLY A 324 46.24 -23.60 -45.70
C GLY A 324 47.53 -24.11 -45.04
N LEU A 325 48.69 -23.87 -45.66
CA LEU A 325 50.01 -24.28 -45.17
C LEU A 325 50.51 -23.34 -44.06
N PRO A 326 51.43 -23.79 -43.18
CA PRO A 326 52.07 -22.93 -42.18
C PRO A 326 52.69 -21.69 -42.83
N ASN A 327 52.42 -20.51 -42.28
CA ASN A 327 53.04 -19.29 -42.78
C ASN A 327 54.51 -19.20 -42.34
N ARG A 328 55.25 -18.24 -42.91
CA ARG A 328 56.70 -18.08 -42.63
C ARG A 328 57.01 -17.94 -41.14
N VAL A 329 56.14 -17.30 -40.37
CA VAL A 329 56.30 -17.11 -38.91
C VAL A 329 56.21 -18.46 -38.19
N LEU A 330 55.16 -19.24 -38.45
CA LEU A 330 54.99 -20.56 -37.82
C LEU A 330 56.05 -21.57 -38.27
N ALA A 331 56.47 -21.51 -39.54
CA ALA A 331 57.50 -22.39 -40.07
C ALA A 331 58.88 -22.14 -39.41
N LEU A 332 59.26 -20.88 -39.23
CA LEU A 332 60.52 -20.50 -38.57
C LEU A 332 60.51 -20.85 -37.07
N ASP A 333 59.40 -20.62 -36.37
CA ASP A 333 59.23 -21.01 -34.96
C ASP A 333 59.39 -22.53 -34.77
N ARG A 334 58.74 -23.34 -35.61
CA ARG A 334 58.85 -24.81 -35.58
C ARG A 334 60.26 -25.30 -35.91
N LEU A 335 60.98 -24.64 -36.82
CA LEU A 335 62.36 -24.96 -37.14
C LEU A 335 63.31 -24.63 -35.98
N GLN A 336 63.09 -23.52 -35.28
CA GLN A 336 63.89 -23.14 -34.10
C GLN A 336 63.67 -24.07 -32.90
N GLN A 337 62.48 -24.65 -32.75
CA GLN A 337 62.17 -25.62 -31.68
C GLN A 337 62.69 -27.03 -31.97
N ALA A 338 63.10 -27.33 -33.21
CA ALA A 338 63.56 -28.65 -33.64
C ALA A 338 65.09 -28.82 -33.66
N VAL A 339 65.84 -27.76 -33.32
CA VAL A 339 67.31 -27.73 -33.18
C VAL A 339 67.66 -27.74 -31.70
#